data_AF-A0A3L7XMG7-F1
#
_entry.id   AF-A0A3L7XMG7-F1
#
_cell.length_a   1.000
_cell.length_b   1.000
_cell.length_c   1.000
_cell.angle_alpha   90.00
_cell.angle_beta   90.00
_cell.angle_gamma   90.00
#
_symmetry.space_group_name_H-M   'P 1'
#
loop_
_entity.id
_entity.type
_entity.pdbx_description
1 polymer ?
#
loop_
_entity_poly.entity_id
_entity_poly.type
_entity_poly.pdbx_seq_one_letter_code
_entity_poly.pdbx_strand_id
1 'polypeptide(L)'
;MAVSVVQAAGVFQDRQTRPILLGTSGGNINAFSGLFCSSGTLGALVQKGGSQYILSNNHVLARENKAKIGDDITQPGLIDTSPVCQKEPLDVVADVTAFVTLQFGKRTTAADAAITLVRSGQVNADGAILALGADGSPGTVSNIVSSDTLGCAVQKSGRTTGHTTGSISAVDATVIVKYSGGRATFTNQFFVTPSSFSAGGDSGSLIVRDGGPNPRPVGLLFAGNGTSTIANPIQDVLTALGVSMVGSDDGNTSGDCPPASQATQTAVATGRAAKAKHVDALMNLPEVVGVAVGADGADGAVEVYLERDNASTRQQVPAALDGVPVRVQVTGAFEAR
;
A
#
# COMPACT_ATOMS: atom_id res chain seq x y z
N MET A 1 -29.34 -4.78 -16.27
CA MET A 1 -28.38 -3.91 -16.98
C MET A 1 -27.61 -3.15 -15.91
N ALA A 2 -26.35 -3.51 -15.68
CA ALA A 2 -25.50 -2.78 -14.75
C ALA A 2 -24.94 -1.56 -15.50
N VAL A 3 -25.38 -0.38 -15.11
CA VAL A 3 -24.76 0.87 -15.56
C VAL A 3 -23.42 0.93 -14.84
N SER A 4 -22.33 0.59 -15.53
CA SER A 4 -20.99 0.89 -15.06
C SER A 4 -20.85 2.41 -15.07
N VAL A 5 -20.99 3.03 -13.91
CA VAL A 5 -20.67 4.45 -13.73
C VAL A 5 -19.16 4.53 -13.72
N VAL A 6 -18.57 4.82 -14.88
CA VAL A 6 -17.19 5.27 -14.96
C VAL A 6 -17.12 6.56 -14.15
N GLN A 7 -16.61 6.50 -12.93
CA GLN A 7 -16.42 7.67 -12.09
C GLN A 7 -15.44 8.61 -12.81
N ALA A 8 -15.87 9.86 -13.00
CA ALA A 8 -15.06 10.86 -13.67
C ALA A 8 -13.74 11.07 -12.91
N ALA A 9 -12.65 11.23 -13.66
CA ALA A 9 -11.27 11.32 -13.18
C ALA A 9 -10.94 12.47 -12.20
N GLY A 10 -11.94 13.22 -11.71
CA GLY A 10 -11.80 14.31 -10.73
C GLY A 10 -12.30 13.98 -9.31
N VAL A 11 -13.19 13.00 -9.14
CA VAL A 11 -13.87 12.77 -7.83
C VAL A 11 -12.88 12.45 -6.70
N PHE A 12 -11.76 11.80 -7.04
CA PHE A 12 -10.76 11.38 -6.05
C PHE A 12 -9.86 12.53 -5.61
N GLN A 13 -9.72 13.59 -6.41
CA GLN A 13 -8.89 14.77 -6.12
C GLN A 13 -9.72 15.98 -5.67
N ASP A 14 -11.01 16.00 -5.99
CA ASP A 14 -11.90 17.11 -5.70
C ASP A 14 -12.05 17.38 -4.20
N ARG A 15 -12.20 18.66 -3.86
CA ARG A 15 -12.59 19.09 -2.52
C ARG A 15 -13.98 18.52 -2.19
N GLN A 16 -14.06 17.74 -1.13
CA GLN A 16 -15.32 17.13 -0.70
C GLN A 16 -16.04 18.00 0.33
N THR A 17 -17.36 17.96 0.31
CA THR A 17 -18.19 18.42 1.43
C THR A 17 -17.93 17.55 2.65
N ARG A 18 -17.90 18.17 3.84
CA ARG A 18 -17.71 17.42 5.09
C ARG A 18 -19.01 16.70 5.50
N PRO A 19 -18.94 15.50 6.10
CA PRO A 19 -17.72 14.72 6.32
C PRO A 19 -17.16 14.11 5.01
N ILE A 20 -15.84 14.09 4.87
CA ILE A 20 -15.19 13.49 3.69
C ILE A 20 -15.29 11.96 3.71
N LEU A 21 -15.19 11.38 2.52
CA LEU A 21 -14.93 9.97 2.29
C LEU A 21 -13.45 9.73 2.04
N LEU A 22 -12.98 8.53 2.41
CA LEU A 22 -11.60 8.08 2.23
C LEU A 22 -11.37 7.52 0.81
N GLY A 23 -10.14 7.12 0.49
CA GLY A 23 -9.73 6.81 -0.90
C GLY A 23 -9.57 8.07 -1.76
N THR A 24 -9.46 9.23 -1.12
CA THR A 24 -9.35 10.56 -1.75
C THR A 24 -7.97 11.17 -1.54
N SER A 25 -7.67 12.23 -2.29
CA SER A 25 -6.48 13.06 -2.10
C SER A 25 -6.39 13.63 -0.69
N GLY A 26 -5.20 13.53 -0.12
CA GLY A 26 -4.84 14.29 1.07
C GLY A 26 -3.37 14.17 1.40
N GLY A 27 -2.95 14.94 2.39
CA GLY A 27 -1.56 14.95 2.80
C GLY A 27 -1.29 15.99 3.86
N ASN A 28 -0.04 16.02 4.30
CA ASN A 28 0.42 16.99 5.29
C ASN A 28 0.44 18.42 4.70
N ILE A 29 -0.10 19.41 5.41
CA ILE A 29 -0.13 20.83 4.96
C ILE A 29 1.27 21.44 4.77
N ASN A 30 2.30 20.77 5.29
CA ASN A 30 3.70 21.16 5.18
C ASN A 30 4.48 20.34 4.14
N ALA A 31 3.80 19.53 3.32
CA ALA A 31 4.37 18.81 2.18
C ALA A 31 4.57 19.75 0.98
N PHE A 32 5.37 20.81 1.19
CA PHE A 32 5.61 21.88 0.23
C PHE A 32 7.06 22.35 0.31
N SER A 33 7.70 22.55 -0.84
CA SER A 33 9.08 23.03 -0.99
C SER A 33 9.18 24.25 -1.92
N GLY A 34 8.27 25.23 -1.76
CA GLY A 34 8.29 26.48 -2.52
C GLY A 34 7.61 26.38 -3.89
N LEU A 35 8.14 25.57 -4.80
CA LEU A 35 7.57 25.39 -6.15
C LEU A 35 6.83 24.07 -6.34
N PHE A 36 6.95 23.15 -5.39
CA PHE A 36 6.38 21.81 -5.48
C PHE A 36 5.66 21.46 -4.18
N CYS A 37 4.51 20.82 -4.30
CA CYS A 37 3.84 20.14 -3.20
C CYS A 37 3.52 18.71 -3.62
N SER A 38 3.32 17.85 -2.62
CA SER A 38 2.98 16.45 -2.82
C SER A 38 1.72 16.09 -2.04
N SER A 39 0.98 15.13 -2.56
CA SER A 39 -0.18 14.52 -1.92
C SER A 39 -0.15 13.02 -2.16
N GLY A 40 -0.82 12.28 -1.28
CA GLY A 40 -1.11 10.87 -1.49
C GLY A 40 -2.60 10.62 -1.30
N THR A 41 -2.92 9.44 -0.80
CA THR A 41 -4.29 9.02 -0.51
C THR A 41 -4.53 8.98 1.00
N LEU A 42 -5.66 9.54 1.44
CA LEU A 42 -6.22 9.28 2.77
C LEU A 42 -6.89 7.90 2.74
N GLY A 43 -6.18 6.88 3.21
CA GLY A 43 -6.44 5.48 2.88
C GLY A 43 -7.64 4.87 3.56
N ALA A 44 -7.59 4.81 4.89
CA ALA A 44 -8.56 4.09 5.71
C ALA A 44 -8.79 4.79 7.03
N LEU A 45 -9.87 4.39 7.71
CA LEU A 45 -10.12 4.80 9.09
C LEU A 45 -9.70 3.66 10.03
N VAL A 46 -8.92 4.02 11.04
CA VAL A 46 -8.49 3.11 12.12
C VAL A 46 -8.84 3.73 13.47
N GLN A 47 -8.85 2.92 14.53
CA GLN A 47 -9.26 3.37 15.85
C GLN A 47 -8.36 2.85 16.97
N LYS A 48 -8.30 3.64 18.05
CA LYS A 48 -7.62 3.30 19.30
C LYS A 48 -8.21 4.12 20.44
N GLY A 49 -8.55 3.46 21.55
CA GLY A 49 -9.01 4.15 22.76
C GLY A 49 -10.25 5.04 22.55
N GLY A 50 -11.17 4.62 21.67
CA GLY A 50 -12.37 5.38 21.33
C GLY A 50 -12.16 6.57 20.39
N SER A 51 -10.93 6.83 19.93
CA SER A 51 -10.62 7.84 18.93
C SER A 51 -10.41 7.22 17.56
N GLN A 52 -10.76 7.97 16.51
CA GLN A 52 -10.58 7.56 15.11
C GLN A 52 -9.46 8.35 14.45
N TYR A 53 -8.73 7.67 13.56
CA TYR A 53 -7.57 8.21 12.89
C TYR A 53 -7.60 7.86 11.40
N ILE A 54 -7.15 8.78 10.56
CA ILE A 54 -6.87 8.47 9.16
C ILE A 54 -5.55 7.71 9.10
N LEU A 55 -5.54 6.55 8.44
CA LEU A 55 -4.36 5.78 8.09
C LEU A 55 -3.90 6.12 6.67
N SER A 56 -2.60 6.37 6.50
CA SER A 56 -1.91 6.47 5.22
C SER A 56 -0.40 6.22 5.43
N ASN A 57 0.45 6.47 4.45
CA ASN A 57 1.89 6.27 4.58
C ASN A 57 2.57 7.36 5.40
N ASN A 58 3.73 7.02 5.97
CA ASN A 58 4.64 8.00 6.57
C ASN A 58 5.07 9.03 5.53
N HIS A 59 5.46 8.62 4.32
CA HIS A 59 5.92 9.60 3.34
C HIS A 59 4.79 10.56 2.86
N VAL A 60 3.51 10.21 3.06
CA VAL A 60 2.34 11.06 2.75
C VAL A 60 1.98 11.99 3.92
N LEU A 61 1.81 11.44 5.13
CA LEU A 61 1.33 12.20 6.30
C LEU A 61 2.45 12.73 7.20
N ALA A 62 3.57 12.02 7.24
CA ALA A 62 4.70 12.30 8.13
C ALA A 62 5.94 12.86 7.41
N ARG A 63 5.85 13.11 6.10
CA ARG A 63 6.88 13.78 5.28
C ARG A 63 8.26 13.13 5.42
N GLU A 64 8.29 11.79 5.39
CA GLU A 64 9.51 11.00 5.60
C GLU A 64 10.19 11.30 6.95
N ASN A 65 9.44 11.13 8.04
CA ASN A 65 9.82 11.44 9.43
C ASN A 65 10.00 12.93 9.78
N LYS A 66 9.70 13.87 8.87
CA LYS A 66 9.89 15.31 9.12
C LYS A 66 8.66 15.99 9.73
N ALA A 67 7.53 15.31 9.80
CA ALA A 67 6.33 15.86 10.44
C ALA A 67 6.49 16.03 11.94
N LYS A 68 5.84 17.07 12.45
CA LYS A 68 5.64 17.25 13.88
C LYS A 68 4.30 16.63 14.25
N ILE A 69 4.22 16.04 15.44
CA ILE A 69 2.93 15.66 16.02
C ILE A 69 2.08 16.93 16.14
N GLY A 70 0.83 16.87 15.68
CA GLY A 70 -0.07 18.01 15.56
C GLY A 70 0.01 18.76 14.23
N ASP A 71 0.85 18.35 13.27
CA ASP A 71 0.80 18.92 11.92
C ASP A 71 -0.58 18.65 11.28
N ASP A 72 -1.16 19.66 10.62
CA ASP A 72 -2.45 19.54 9.95
C ASP A 72 -2.38 18.64 8.71
N ILE A 73 -3.44 17.87 8.49
CA ILE A 73 -3.72 17.11 7.27
C ILE A 73 -4.90 17.70 6.54
N THR A 74 -4.77 17.91 5.23
CA THR A 74 -5.80 18.52 4.40
C THR A 74 -6.48 17.54 3.44
N GLN A 75 -7.76 17.79 3.16
CA GLN A 75 -8.51 17.24 2.03
C GLN A 75 -9.13 18.42 1.24
N PRO A 76 -8.78 18.61 -0.04
CA PRO A 76 -7.86 17.78 -0.80
C PRO A 76 -6.40 18.00 -0.36
N GLY A 77 -5.49 17.16 -0.83
CA GLY A 77 -4.06 17.37 -0.63
C GLY A 77 -3.57 18.56 -1.46
N LEU A 78 -2.46 19.19 -1.05
CA LEU A 78 -1.97 20.45 -1.62
C LEU A 78 -1.80 20.46 -3.14
N ILE A 79 -1.41 19.34 -3.77
CA ILE A 79 -1.25 19.29 -5.22
C ILE A 79 -2.57 19.43 -6.00
N ASP A 80 -3.70 19.17 -5.34
CA ASP A 80 -5.05 19.18 -5.93
C ASP A 80 -5.89 20.38 -5.47
N THR A 81 -5.30 21.33 -4.75
CA THR A 81 -5.97 22.58 -4.43
C THR A 81 -6.04 23.49 -5.66
N SER A 82 -6.95 24.45 -5.64
CA SER A 82 -7.05 25.48 -6.69
C SER A 82 -7.12 26.88 -6.06
N PRO A 83 -6.06 27.71 -6.20
CA PRO A 83 -4.76 27.43 -6.82
C PRO A 83 -3.95 26.25 -6.24
N VAL A 84 -3.08 25.66 -7.05
CA VAL A 84 -2.21 24.53 -6.66
C VAL A 84 -1.24 24.93 -5.54
N CYS A 85 -1.03 24.03 -4.59
CA CYS A 85 -0.23 24.21 -3.37
C CYS A 85 -0.74 25.28 -2.41
N GLN A 86 -2.00 25.73 -2.56
CA GLN A 86 -2.63 26.66 -1.63
C GLN A 86 -2.92 25.95 -0.31
N LYS A 87 -2.61 26.62 0.80
CA LYS A 87 -2.93 26.14 2.13
C LYS A 87 -4.21 26.79 2.60
N GLU A 88 -5.29 26.03 2.67
CA GLU A 88 -6.56 26.52 3.17
C GLU A 88 -6.92 25.93 4.54
N PRO A 89 -7.11 26.76 5.59
CA PRO A 89 -7.47 26.27 6.91
C PRO A 89 -8.76 25.45 6.96
N LEU A 90 -9.70 25.72 6.05
CA LEU A 90 -10.97 24.98 5.92
C LEU A 90 -10.77 23.56 5.35
N ASP A 91 -9.61 23.27 4.77
CA ASP A 91 -9.32 21.94 4.22
C ASP A 91 -8.83 20.97 5.29
N VAL A 92 -8.53 21.43 6.50
CA VAL A 92 -7.96 20.57 7.54
C VAL A 92 -8.99 19.58 8.08
N VAL A 93 -8.65 18.30 8.02
CA VAL A 93 -9.52 17.19 8.45
C VAL A 93 -8.97 16.38 9.62
N ALA A 94 -7.66 16.43 9.86
CA ALA A 94 -7.02 15.62 10.90
C ALA A 94 -5.65 16.19 11.31
N ASP A 95 -5.08 15.66 12.39
CA ASP A 95 -3.82 16.11 12.99
C ASP A 95 -2.84 14.94 13.17
N VAL A 96 -1.59 15.06 12.72
CA VAL A 96 -0.58 13.97 12.85
C VAL A 96 -0.45 13.51 14.30
N THR A 97 -0.66 12.21 14.54
CA THR A 97 -0.64 11.64 15.90
C THR A 97 0.55 10.72 16.11
N ALA A 98 0.82 9.83 15.16
CA ALA A 98 1.93 8.90 15.22
C ALA A 98 2.32 8.44 13.83
N PHE A 99 3.57 8.02 13.67
CA PHE A 99 4.06 7.39 12.47
C PHE A 99 5.16 6.40 12.79
N VAL A 100 5.26 5.36 11.97
CA VAL A 100 6.35 4.41 12.03
C VAL A 100 7.58 5.09 11.42
N THR A 101 8.68 5.18 12.16
CA THR A 101 9.90 5.85 11.69
C THR A 101 10.55 5.07 10.55
N LEU A 102 10.69 5.68 9.37
CA LEU A 102 11.43 5.11 8.24
C LEU A 102 12.91 4.98 8.61
N GLN A 103 13.49 3.80 8.36
CA GLN A 103 14.89 3.50 8.70
C GLN A 103 15.76 3.48 7.45
N PHE A 104 16.29 4.64 7.06
CA PHE A 104 17.17 4.74 5.90
C PHE A 104 18.52 4.03 6.14
N GLY A 105 19.04 3.37 5.11
CA GLY A 105 20.29 2.59 5.16
C GLY A 105 20.20 1.31 5.98
N LYS A 106 19.02 0.95 6.49
CA LYS A 106 18.81 -0.25 7.32
C LYS A 106 17.73 -1.15 6.70
N ARG A 107 17.80 -2.43 7.08
CA ARG A 107 16.71 -3.38 6.85
C ARG A 107 15.75 -3.36 8.04
N THR A 108 14.46 -3.34 7.75
CA THR A 108 13.41 -3.22 8.75
C THR A 108 12.18 -4.08 8.41
N THR A 109 11.46 -4.48 9.45
CA THR A 109 10.08 -4.99 9.37
C THR A 109 9.05 -3.88 9.60
N ALA A 110 9.51 -2.66 9.90
CA ALA A 110 8.67 -1.52 10.14
C ALA A 110 7.98 -1.07 8.85
N ALA A 111 6.67 -0.86 8.92
CA ALA A 111 5.87 -0.42 7.77
C ALA A 111 6.06 1.07 7.46
N ASP A 112 5.82 1.45 6.21
CA ASP A 112 5.64 2.85 5.84
C ASP A 112 4.20 3.30 6.16
N ALA A 113 3.99 3.79 7.39
CA ALA A 113 2.66 4.11 7.88
C ALA A 113 2.63 5.27 8.87
N ALA A 114 1.51 5.99 8.88
CA ALA A 114 1.21 7.09 9.78
C ALA A 114 -0.30 7.17 10.04
N ILE A 115 -0.63 7.70 11.22
CA ILE A 115 -2.01 7.97 11.64
C ILE A 115 -2.18 9.41 12.08
N THR A 116 -3.32 9.99 11.73
CA THR A 116 -3.70 11.36 12.09
C THR A 116 -5.08 11.38 12.75
N LEU A 117 -5.21 12.05 13.89
CA LEU A 117 -6.44 12.12 14.68
C LEU A 117 -7.48 12.90 13.89
N VAL A 118 -8.63 12.27 13.65
CA VAL A 118 -9.74 12.91 12.93
C VAL A 118 -10.30 14.07 13.75
N ARG A 119 -10.46 15.23 13.12
CA ARG A 119 -11.20 16.35 13.70
C ARG A 119 -12.69 16.09 13.60
N SER A 120 -13.43 16.45 14.65
CA SER A 120 -14.87 16.18 14.77
C SER A 120 -15.65 16.61 13.52
N GLY A 121 -16.44 15.69 12.96
CA GLY A 121 -17.30 15.92 11.79
C GLY A 121 -16.57 16.06 10.45
N GLN A 122 -15.25 15.92 10.41
CA GLN A 122 -14.48 16.11 9.17
C GLN A 122 -14.42 14.86 8.28
N VAL A 123 -14.48 13.66 8.86
CA VAL A 123 -14.39 12.38 8.13
C VAL A 123 -15.61 11.53 8.47
N ASN A 124 -16.11 10.76 7.50
CA ASN A 124 -17.23 9.85 7.71
C ASN A 124 -16.84 8.81 8.79
N ALA A 125 -17.64 8.73 9.85
CA ALA A 125 -17.30 7.95 11.05
C ALA A 125 -17.38 6.43 10.82
N ASP A 126 -18.05 5.97 9.77
CA ASP A 126 -18.13 4.55 9.40
C ASP A 126 -16.90 4.10 8.59
N GLY A 127 -16.04 5.04 8.19
CA GLY A 127 -14.83 4.76 7.43
C GLY A 127 -15.11 4.45 5.95
N ALA A 128 -16.19 5.02 5.38
CA ALA A 128 -16.52 4.81 3.99
C ALA A 128 -15.41 5.31 3.04
N ILE A 129 -15.05 4.45 2.08
CA ILE A 129 -14.03 4.67 1.05
C ILE A 129 -14.74 4.80 -0.30
N LEU A 130 -14.36 5.81 -1.09
CA LEU A 130 -14.87 6.03 -2.43
C LEU A 130 -14.75 4.75 -3.28
N ALA A 131 -15.83 4.37 -3.97
CA ALA A 131 -15.84 3.28 -4.95
C ALA A 131 -15.46 1.88 -4.44
N LEU A 132 -15.57 1.62 -3.14
CA LEU A 132 -15.44 0.27 -2.57
C LEU A 132 -16.78 -0.37 -2.19
N GLY A 133 -17.90 0.29 -2.48
CA GLY A 133 -19.23 -0.32 -2.42
C GLY A 133 -19.43 -1.31 -3.57
N ALA A 134 -20.32 -2.29 -3.36
CA ALA A 134 -20.55 -3.39 -4.31
C ALA A 134 -20.99 -2.96 -5.73
N ASP A 135 -21.50 -1.73 -5.89
CA ASP A 135 -21.95 -1.12 -7.14
C ASP A 135 -21.03 0.01 -7.63
N GLY A 136 -19.84 0.16 -7.03
CA GLY A 136 -18.92 1.27 -7.30
C GLY A 136 -19.30 2.58 -6.58
N SER A 137 -20.32 2.57 -5.72
CA SER A 137 -20.56 3.66 -4.78
C SER A 137 -19.54 3.66 -3.63
N PRO A 138 -19.50 4.69 -2.76
CA PRO A 138 -18.72 4.63 -1.53
C PRO A 138 -19.19 3.47 -0.64
N GLY A 139 -18.24 2.74 -0.05
CA GLY A 139 -18.52 1.56 0.78
C GLY A 139 -17.62 1.49 2.00
N THR A 140 -18.07 0.81 3.05
CA THR A 140 -17.27 0.51 4.25
C THR A 140 -16.46 -0.76 4.06
N VAL A 141 -15.38 -0.91 4.81
CA VAL A 141 -14.57 -2.14 4.82
C VAL A 141 -14.91 -3.01 6.04
N SER A 142 -14.42 -4.25 6.06
CA SER A 142 -14.47 -5.07 7.27
C SER A 142 -13.50 -4.55 8.33
N ASN A 143 -13.86 -4.67 9.60
CA ASN A 143 -12.93 -4.47 10.71
C ASN A 143 -12.00 -5.67 10.95
N ILE A 144 -12.21 -6.77 10.22
CA ILE A 144 -11.36 -7.97 10.25
C ILE A 144 -10.46 -7.98 9.02
N VAL A 145 -9.16 -8.11 9.27
CA VAL A 145 -8.14 -8.18 8.22
C VAL A 145 -8.05 -9.56 7.58
N SER A 146 -7.46 -9.62 6.40
CA SER A 146 -7.14 -10.84 5.67
C SER A 146 -5.64 -10.88 5.34
N SER A 147 -5.09 -12.08 5.17
CA SER A 147 -3.68 -12.27 4.83
C SER A 147 -3.38 -11.90 3.38
N ASP A 148 -2.13 -11.56 3.09
CA ASP A 148 -1.54 -11.31 1.77
C ASP A 148 -1.31 -12.62 1.01
N THR A 149 -2.37 -13.37 0.73
CA THR A 149 -2.23 -14.69 0.09
C THR A 149 -1.95 -14.55 -1.41
N LEU A 150 -0.96 -15.30 -1.89
CA LEU A 150 -0.52 -15.30 -3.29
C LEU A 150 -1.67 -15.71 -4.25
N GLY A 151 -1.80 -14.99 -5.35
CA GLY A 151 -2.81 -15.23 -6.39
C GLY A 151 -4.21 -14.67 -6.08
N CYS A 152 -4.43 -14.13 -4.88
CA CYS A 152 -5.75 -13.62 -4.54
C CYS A 152 -6.06 -12.30 -5.23
N ALA A 153 -7.32 -12.15 -5.64
CA ALA A 153 -7.86 -10.90 -6.15
C ALA A 153 -7.94 -9.84 -5.04
N VAL A 154 -7.54 -8.62 -5.39
CA VAL A 154 -7.56 -7.45 -4.53
C VAL A 154 -8.04 -6.23 -5.30
N GLN A 155 -8.53 -5.23 -4.58
CA GLN A 155 -8.94 -3.94 -5.11
C GLN A 155 -8.47 -2.82 -4.19
N LYS A 156 -8.42 -1.60 -4.71
CA LYS A 156 -8.09 -0.40 -3.93
C LYS A 156 -8.81 0.80 -4.51
N SER A 157 -8.97 1.83 -3.69
CA SER A 157 -9.39 3.16 -4.14
C SER A 157 -8.35 4.19 -3.73
N GLY A 158 -7.90 5.00 -4.69
CA GLY A 158 -6.77 5.90 -4.50
C GLY A 158 -6.91 7.21 -5.28
N ARG A 159 -6.19 8.23 -4.82
CA ARG A 159 -6.19 9.59 -5.38
C ARG A 159 -6.05 9.60 -6.89
N THR A 160 -5.12 8.83 -7.46
CA THR A 160 -4.67 9.02 -8.84
C THR A 160 -5.40 8.09 -9.80
N THR A 161 -5.44 6.80 -9.47
CA THR A 161 -6.05 5.81 -10.38
C THR A 161 -7.49 5.46 -10.00
N GLY A 162 -8.03 6.02 -8.91
CA GLY A 162 -9.37 5.74 -8.45
C GLY A 162 -9.52 4.28 -8.00
N HIS A 163 -10.66 3.67 -8.32
CA HIS A 163 -10.89 2.25 -8.10
C HIS A 163 -10.16 1.39 -9.14
N THR A 164 -9.33 0.47 -8.67
CA THR A 164 -8.69 -0.53 -9.54
C THR A 164 -8.71 -1.90 -8.87
N THR A 165 -8.66 -2.94 -9.69
CA THR A 165 -8.56 -4.34 -9.28
C THR A 165 -7.26 -4.96 -9.78
N GLY A 166 -6.81 -6.00 -9.09
CA GLY A 166 -5.55 -6.67 -9.37
C GLY A 166 -5.44 -7.99 -8.62
N SER A 167 -4.24 -8.56 -8.58
CA SER A 167 -3.97 -9.80 -7.85
C SER A 167 -2.60 -9.78 -7.20
N ILE A 168 -2.48 -10.45 -6.06
CA ILE A 168 -1.21 -10.58 -5.34
C ILE A 168 -0.29 -11.50 -6.14
N SER A 169 0.82 -10.96 -6.64
CA SER A 169 1.73 -11.65 -7.56
C SER A 169 2.97 -12.22 -6.87
N ALA A 170 3.36 -11.66 -5.73
CA ALA A 170 4.46 -12.16 -4.91
C ALA A 170 4.24 -11.78 -3.44
N VAL A 171 4.76 -12.60 -2.53
CA VAL A 171 4.62 -12.48 -1.07
C VAL A 171 5.99 -12.66 -0.40
N ASP A 172 6.08 -12.35 0.89
CA ASP A 172 7.34 -12.42 1.64
C ASP A 172 8.47 -11.71 0.88
N ALA A 173 8.23 -10.50 0.39
CA ALA A 173 9.21 -9.75 -0.35
C ALA A 173 10.15 -8.97 0.59
N THR A 174 11.45 -9.00 0.27
CA THR A 174 12.45 -8.09 0.81
C THR A 174 12.83 -7.12 -0.30
N VAL A 175 12.59 -5.83 -0.12
CA VAL A 175 12.71 -4.82 -1.19
C VAL A 175 13.45 -3.58 -0.72
N ILE A 176 14.26 -3.00 -1.60
CA ILE A 176 14.91 -1.71 -1.39
C ILE A 176 14.06 -0.64 -2.07
N VAL A 177 13.51 0.27 -1.27
CA VAL A 177 12.67 1.37 -1.73
C VAL A 177 13.42 2.68 -1.58
N LYS A 178 13.39 3.48 -2.64
CA LYS A 178 13.97 4.82 -2.69
C LYS A 178 12.93 5.87 -2.29
N TYR A 179 13.36 6.78 -1.45
CA TYR A 179 12.67 7.97 -0.96
C TYR A 179 13.51 9.21 -1.26
N SER A 180 12.97 10.41 -0.99
CA SER A 180 13.77 11.63 -1.10
C SER A 180 14.90 11.69 -0.05
N GLY A 181 14.66 11.13 1.14
CA GLY A 181 15.60 11.07 2.26
C GLY A 181 16.62 9.93 2.20
N GLY A 182 16.51 9.00 1.24
CA GLY A 182 17.44 7.89 1.09
C GLY A 182 16.76 6.58 0.68
N ARG A 183 17.44 5.46 0.88
CA ARG A 183 16.90 4.11 0.60
C ARG A 183 16.61 3.39 1.91
N ALA A 184 15.47 2.71 1.99
CA ALA A 184 15.11 1.85 3.10
C ALA A 184 14.84 0.43 2.58
N THR A 185 15.22 -0.59 3.34
CA THR A 185 14.95 -1.99 2.97
C THR A 185 13.82 -2.54 3.83
N PHE A 186 12.71 -2.92 3.20
CA PHE A 186 11.54 -3.49 3.86
C PHE A 186 11.54 -5.01 3.68
N THR A 187 11.04 -5.72 4.68
CA THR A 187 10.84 -7.17 4.66
C THR A 187 9.37 -7.49 4.86
N ASN A 188 8.95 -8.70 4.50
CA ASN A 188 7.54 -9.13 4.58
C ASN A 188 6.59 -8.23 3.77
N GLN A 189 6.98 -7.83 2.57
CA GLN A 189 6.12 -7.04 1.68
C GLN A 189 5.42 -7.95 0.67
N PHE A 190 4.38 -7.46 -0.01
CA PHE A 190 3.77 -8.18 -1.12
C PHE A 190 3.60 -7.30 -2.34
N PHE A 191 3.54 -7.95 -3.51
CA PHE A 191 3.43 -7.31 -4.81
C PHE A 191 2.02 -7.51 -5.37
N VAL A 192 1.52 -6.49 -6.09
CA VAL A 192 0.25 -6.54 -6.81
C VAL A 192 0.46 -6.15 -8.26
N THR A 193 -0.16 -6.93 -9.15
CA THR A 193 -0.24 -6.70 -10.61
C THR A 193 -1.71 -6.60 -11.04
N PRO A 194 -2.01 -6.07 -12.23
CA PRO A 194 -1.12 -5.55 -13.28
C PRO A 194 -0.53 -4.17 -12.94
N SER A 195 0.30 -3.63 -13.84
CA SER A 195 0.87 -2.29 -13.74
C SER A 195 -0.16 -1.18 -13.63
N SER A 196 -1.37 -1.38 -14.17
CA SER A 196 -2.49 -0.44 -14.05
C SER A 196 -3.14 -0.42 -12.67
N PHE A 197 -2.70 -1.27 -11.73
CA PHE A 197 -3.27 -1.29 -10.39
C PHE A 197 -3.01 0.01 -9.63
N SER A 198 -1.85 0.67 -9.82
CA SER A 198 -1.56 1.93 -9.14
C SER A 198 -0.60 2.83 -9.91
N ALA A 199 -0.59 4.11 -9.55
CA ALA A 199 0.35 5.12 -10.03
C ALA A 199 0.84 6.02 -8.89
N GLY A 200 1.73 6.97 -9.23
CA GLY A 200 2.17 8.02 -8.30
C GLY A 200 0.99 8.76 -7.67
N GLY A 201 1.00 8.97 -6.36
CA GLY A 201 -0.09 9.56 -5.58
C GLY A 201 -1.13 8.57 -5.01
N ASP A 202 -1.15 7.30 -5.44
CA ASP A 202 -2.00 6.27 -4.78
C ASP A 202 -1.41 5.76 -3.47
N SER A 203 -0.19 6.17 -3.11
CA SER A 203 0.42 5.86 -1.82
C SER A 203 -0.51 6.20 -0.67
N GLY A 204 -0.68 5.24 0.24
CA GLY A 204 -1.61 5.33 1.36
C GLY A 204 -2.95 4.69 1.08
N SER A 205 -3.25 4.28 -0.16
CA SER A 205 -4.49 3.55 -0.47
C SER A 205 -4.54 2.23 0.29
N LEU A 206 -5.69 1.95 0.90
CA LEU A 206 -5.96 0.64 1.46
C LEU A 206 -6.20 -0.36 0.33
N ILE A 207 -5.48 -1.47 0.36
CA ILE A 207 -5.72 -2.63 -0.48
C ILE A 207 -6.61 -3.58 0.30
N VAL A 208 -7.74 -3.94 -0.29
CA VAL A 208 -8.74 -4.85 0.28
C VAL A 208 -8.96 -6.02 -0.66
N ARG A 209 -9.65 -7.05 -0.17
CA ARG A 209 -10.14 -8.15 -1.00
C ARG A 209 -11.08 -7.65 -2.09
N ASP A 210 -10.98 -8.25 -3.27
CA ASP A 210 -11.93 -7.97 -4.34
C ASP A 210 -13.27 -8.66 -4.08
N GLY A 211 -14.37 -7.93 -4.23
CA GLY A 211 -15.73 -8.41 -4.00
C GLY A 211 -16.23 -8.35 -2.55
N GLY A 212 -17.54 -8.58 -2.40
CA GLY A 212 -18.28 -8.40 -1.15
C GLY A 212 -18.65 -6.95 -0.85
N PRO A 213 -19.66 -6.69 0.00
CA PRO A 213 -20.07 -5.32 0.37
C PRO A 213 -19.14 -4.70 1.42
N ASN A 214 -18.40 -5.53 2.18
CA ASN A 214 -17.50 -5.13 3.26
C ASN A 214 -16.13 -5.81 3.08
N PRO A 215 -15.37 -5.46 2.05
CA PRO A 215 -14.15 -6.18 1.70
C PRO A 215 -13.12 -6.13 2.83
N ARG A 216 -12.45 -7.26 3.08
CA ARG A 216 -11.45 -7.38 4.15
C ARG A 216 -10.16 -6.66 3.79
N PRO A 217 -9.58 -5.82 4.68
CA PRO A 217 -8.28 -5.20 4.47
C PRO A 217 -7.14 -6.22 4.34
N VAL A 218 -6.21 -5.97 3.41
CA VAL A 218 -5.07 -6.86 3.12
C VAL A 218 -3.73 -6.13 3.26
N GLY A 219 -3.64 -4.89 2.77
CA GLY A 219 -2.40 -4.14 2.87
C GLY A 219 -2.52 -2.64 2.67
N LEU A 220 -1.41 -1.95 2.89
CA LEU A 220 -1.26 -0.52 2.68
C LEU A 220 -0.24 -0.29 1.55
N LEU A 221 -0.71 0.23 0.43
CA LEU A 221 0.13 0.58 -0.72
C LEU A 221 1.14 1.66 -0.30
N PHE A 222 2.43 1.46 -0.60
CA PHE A 222 3.46 2.48 -0.28
C PHE A 222 4.56 2.68 -1.32
N ALA A 223 4.76 1.73 -2.24
CA ALA A 223 5.84 1.82 -3.20
C ALA A 223 5.49 1.15 -4.53
N GLY A 224 6.28 1.46 -5.56
CA GLY A 224 6.18 0.85 -6.87
C GLY A 224 7.18 1.42 -7.85
N ASN A 225 7.14 0.91 -9.08
CA ASN A 225 8.05 1.29 -10.17
C ASN A 225 7.30 1.60 -11.49
N GLY A 226 5.97 1.66 -11.46
CA GLY A 226 5.12 1.82 -12.65
C GLY A 226 4.79 0.53 -13.38
N THR A 227 5.40 -0.60 -13.00
CA THR A 227 5.03 -1.94 -13.50
C THR A 227 4.54 -2.89 -12.41
N SER A 228 4.90 -2.61 -11.15
CA SER A 228 4.56 -3.36 -9.95
C SER A 228 4.13 -2.39 -8.84
N THR A 229 3.14 -2.83 -8.07
CA THR A 229 2.72 -2.18 -6.83
C THR A 229 3.25 -2.98 -5.65
N ILE A 230 3.77 -2.32 -4.61
CA ILE A 230 4.26 -2.94 -3.39
C ILE A 230 3.49 -2.40 -2.19
N ALA A 231 3.08 -3.30 -1.31
CA ALA A 231 2.29 -2.97 -0.13
C ALA A 231 2.83 -3.64 1.13
N ASN A 232 2.64 -2.94 2.25
CA ASN A 232 2.84 -3.49 3.59
C ASN A 232 1.63 -4.37 3.94
N PRO A 233 1.80 -5.57 4.51
CA PRO A 233 0.70 -6.32 5.09
C PRO A 233 -0.03 -5.48 6.14
N ILE A 234 -1.36 -5.45 6.07
CA ILE A 234 -2.15 -4.56 6.94
C ILE A 234 -1.98 -4.92 8.41
N GLN A 235 -1.82 -6.21 8.73
CA GLN A 235 -1.60 -6.65 10.11
C GLN A 235 -0.32 -6.06 10.72
N ASP A 236 0.76 -5.96 9.94
CA ASP A 236 2.02 -5.38 10.42
C ASP A 236 1.88 -3.88 10.67
N VAL A 237 1.15 -3.18 9.79
CA VAL A 237 0.81 -1.75 9.93
C VAL A 237 0.02 -1.50 11.22
N LEU A 238 -1.07 -2.25 11.42
CA LEU A 238 -1.94 -2.12 12.59
C LEU A 238 -1.19 -2.42 13.89
N THR A 239 -0.35 -3.46 13.87
CA THR A 239 0.47 -3.86 15.03
C THR A 239 1.50 -2.78 15.37
N ALA A 240 2.21 -2.24 14.37
CA ALA A 240 3.23 -1.21 14.58
C ALA A 240 2.65 0.10 15.15
N LEU A 241 1.41 0.43 14.82
CA LEU A 241 0.72 1.64 15.29
C LEU A 241 -0.15 1.39 16.54
N GLY A 242 -0.43 0.12 16.87
CA GLY A 242 -1.30 -0.28 17.97
C GLY A 242 -2.74 0.21 17.78
N VAL A 243 -3.29 0.01 16.58
CA VAL A 243 -4.65 0.43 16.17
C VAL A 243 -5.40 -0.75 15.55
N SER A 244 -6.73 -0.65 15.44
CA SER A 244 -7.57 -1.60 14.70
C SER A 244 -8.31 -0.91 13.56
N MET A 245 -8.77 -1.66 12.56
CA MET A 245 -9.61 -1.11 11.49
C MET A 245 -10.95 -0.61 12.05
N VAL A 246 -11.46 0.49 11.51
CA VAL A 246 -12.89 0.84 11.59
C VAL A 246 -13.59 0.18 10.42
N GLY A 247 -14.78 -0.34 10.66
CA GLY A 247 -15.57 -1.06 9.68
C GLY A 247 -16.60 -1.97 10.32
N SER A 248 -17.40 -2.63 9.51
CA SER A 248 -18.37 -3.65 9.95
C SER A 248 -18.05 -4.98 9.27
N ASP A 249 -17.98 -6.05 10.07
CA ASP A 249 -17.95 -7.41 9.53
C ASP A 249 -19.40 -7.89 9.39
N ASP A 250 -19.82 -8.11 8.15
CA ASP A 250 -21.14 -8.66 7.81
C ASP A 250 -21.13 -10.21 7.82
N GLY A 251 -19.99 -10.81 8.21
CA GLY A 251 -19.78 -12.25 8.17
C GLY A 251 -19.67 -12.81 6.75
N ASN A 252 -19.64 -11.94 5.74
CA ASN A 252 -19.57 -12.36 4.36
C ASN A 252 -18.13 -12.71 3.98
N THR A 253 -17.94 -13.96 3.53
CA THR A 253 -16.67 -14.48 3.06
C THR A 253 -16.61 -14.55 1.53
N SER A 254 -17.58 -13.99 0.81
CA SER A 254 -17.68 -14.10 -0.65
C SER A 254 -16.52 -13.41 -1.40
N GLY A 255 -15.83 -12.48 -0.75
CA GLY A 255 -14.59 -11.85 -1.24
C GLY A 255 -13.31 -12.45 -0.65
N ASP A 256 -13.39 -13.44 0.25
CA ASP A 256 -12.19 -14.05 0.82
C ASP A 256 -11.40 -14.79 -0.25
N CYS A 257 -10.09 -14.94 -0.03
CA CYS A 257 -9.31 -15.75 -0.97
C CYS A 257 -9.91 -17.15 -1.03
N PRO A 258 -10.11 -17.72 -2.23
CA PRO A 258 -10.27 -19.15 -2.34
C PRO A 258 -9.11 -19.85 -1.59
N PRO A 259 -9.37 -20.92 -0.84
CA PRO A 259 -8.30 -21.70 -0.23
C PRO A 259 -7.31 -22.10 -1.33
N ALA A 260 -6.06 -21.69 -1.20
CA ALA A 260 -5.03 -22.11 -2.13
C ALA A 260 -4.93 -23.64 -2.11
N SER A 261 -4.64 -24.26 -3.26
CA SER A 261 -4.44 -25.72 -3.30
C SER A 261 -3.32 -26.13 -2.33
N GLN A 262 -3.36 -27.35 -1.80
CA GLN A 262 -2.30 -27.85 -0.92
C GLN A 262 -0.91 -27.79 -1.59
N ALA A 263 -0.86 -28.01 -2.91
CA ALA A 263 0.34 -27.86 -3.72
C ALA A 263 0.86 -26.42 -3.67
N THR A 264 0.00 -25.43 -3.93
CA THR A 264 0.35 -24.00 -3.86
C THR A 264 0.84 -23.60 -2.46
N GLN A 265 0.17 -24.05 -1.40
CA GLN A 265 0.58 -23.77 -0.02
C GLN A 265 1.97 -24.35 0.29
N THR A 266 2.21 -25.59 -0.13
CA THR A 266 3.50 -26.27 0.02
C THR A 266 4.59 -25.53 -0.76
N ALA A 267 4.29 -25.13 -1.99
CA ALA A 267 5.23 -24.47 -2.86
C ALA A 267 5.63 -23.07 -2.33
N VAL A 268 4.67 -22.30 -1.82
CA VAL A 268 4.94 -21.02 -1.13
C VAL A 268 5.78 -21.25 0.13
N ALA A 269 5.48 -22.27 0.93
CA ALA A 269 6.26 -22.59 2.13
C ALA A 269 7.71 -22.96 1.80
N THR A 270 7.93 -23.80 0.79
CA THR A 270 9.28 -24.16 0.31
C THR A 270 10.01 -22.94 -0.23
N GLY A 271 9.33 -22.10 -1.02
CA GLY A 271 9.88 -20.85 -1.54
C GLY A 271 10.31 -19.88 -0.43
N ARG A 272 9.49 -19.72 0.62
CA ARG A 272 9.84 -18.92 1.81
C ARG A 272 11.06 -19.48 2.53
N ALA A 273 11.13 -20.80 2.72
CA ALA A 273 12.27 -21.45 3.36
C ALA A 273 13.58 -21.25 2.57
N ALA A 274 13.54 -21.43 1.24
CA ALA A 274 14.68 -21.18 0.36
C ALA A 274 15.08 -19.69 0.40
N LYS A 275 14.13 -18.77 0.20
CA LYS A 275 14.39 -17.33 0.26
C LYS A 275 15.03 -16.94 1.59
N ALA A 276 14.49 -17.39 2.73
CA ALA A 276 14.98 -17.01 4.05
C ALA A 276 16.47 -17.37 4.24
N LYS A 277 16.94 -18.46 3.64
CA LYS A 277 18.35 -18.90 3.71
C LYS A 277 19.28 -18.08 2.81
N HIS A 278 18.78 -17.55 1.69
CA HIS A 278 19.63 -16.96 0.62
C HIS A 278 19.43 -15.46 0.41
N VAL A 279 18.42 -14.84 1.02
CA VAL A 279 18.06 -13.42 0.79
C VAL A 279 19.22 -12.47 1.05
N ASP A 280 20.06 -12.72 2.06
CA ASP A 280 21.21 -11.86 2.35
C ASP A 280 22.27 -11.89 1.27
N ALA A 281 22.59 -13.08 0.75
CA ALA A 281 23.54 -13.22 -0.33
C ALA A 281 23.02 -12.55 -1.61
N LEU A 282 21.75 -12.79 -1.94
CA LEU A 282 21.11 -12.23 -3.14
C LEU A 282 21.01 -10.69 -3.07
N MET A 283 20.57 -10.14 -1.94
CA MET A 283 20.42 -8.68 -1.77
C MET A 283 21.75 -7.93 -1.75
N ASN A 284 22.88 -8.61 -1.55
CA ASN A 284 24.22 -8.04 -1.65
C ASN A 284 24.79 -8.06 -3.08
N LEU A 285 24.11 -8.71 -4.03
CA LEU A 285 24.54 -8.70 -5.43
C LEU A 285 24.26 -7.34 -6.09
N PRO A 286 25.12 -6.90 -7.03
CA PRO A 286 24.89 -5.66 -7.76
C PRO A 286 23.53 -5.62 -8.46
N GLU A 287 22.90 -4.44 -8.47
CA GLU A 287 21.59 -4.18 -9.09
C GLU A 287 20.39 -4.93 -8.49
N VAL A 288 20.55 -5.83 -7.51
CA VAL A 288 19.40 -6.48 -6.87
C VAL A 288 18.67 -5.49 -5.96
N VAL A 289 17.38 -5.30 -6.23
CA VAL A 289 16.50 -4.40 -5.47
C VAL A 289 15.35 -5.10 -4.78
N GLY A 290 15.16 -6.39 -5.04
CA GLY A 290 14.28 -7.18 -4.20
C GLY A 290 14.39 -8.68 -4.43
N VAL A 291 13.94 -9.43 -3.44
CA VAL A 291 13.75 -10.88 -3.50
C VAL A 291 12.41 -11.23 -2.89
N ALA A 292 11.59 -12.03 -3.57
CA ALA A 292 10.24 -12.41 -3.10
C ALA A 292 9.92 -13.88 -3.42
N VAL A 293 8.74 -14.33 -2.98
CA VAL A 293 8.17 -15.63 -3.34
C VAL A 293 6.96 -15.42 -4.23
N GLY A 294 7.03 -15.89 -5.47
CA GLY A 294 5.95 -15.81 -6.46
C GLY A 294 5.44 -17.18 -6.89
N ALA A 295 4.43 -17.19 -7.78
CA ALA A 295 3.83 -18.42 -8.31
C ALA A 295 4.39 -18.75 -9.71
N ASP A 296 4.70 -20.02 -9.96
CA ASP A 296 5.06 -20.58 -11.27
C ASP A 296 4.17 -21.77 -11.61
N GLY A 297 2.97 -21.51 -12.10
CA GLY A 297 1.98 -22.57 -12.31
C GLY A 297 1.62 -23.26 -11.00
N ALA A 298 1.92 -24.57 -10.88
CA ALA A 298 1.73 -25.34 -9.65
C ALA A 298 2.91 -25.24 -8.67
N ASP A 299 4.06 -24.74 -9.12
CA ASP A 299 5.30 -24.63 -8.35
C ASP A 299 5.49 -23.18 -7.84
N GLY A 300 6.29 -23.03 -6.81
CA GLY A 300 6.65 -21.73 -6.22
C GLY A 300 8.00 -21.31 -6.76
N ALA A 301 8.24 -20.01 -6.91
CA ALA A 301 9.52 -19.50 -7.37
C ALA A 301 10.07 -18.44 -6.42
N VAL A 302 11.40 -18.42 -6.27
CA VAL A 302 12.09 -17.26 -5.69
C VAL A 302 12.28 -16.24 -6.81
N GLU A 303 11.67 -15.07 -6.66
CA GLU A 303 11.81 -13.98 -7.62
C GLU A 303 12.93 -13.05 -7.18
N VAL A 304 13.83 -12.72 -8.10
CA VAL A 304 14.92 -11.76 -7.90
C VAL A 304 14.71 -10.59 -8.85
N TYR A 305 14.54 -9.40 -8.30
CA TYR A 305 14.28 -8.17 -9.05
C TYR A 305 15.54 -7.32 -9.15
N LEU A 306 15.86 -6.90 -10.38
CA LEU A 306 17.00 -6.04 -10.67
C LEU A 306 16.55 -4.63 -11.08
N GLU A 307 17.28 -3.64 -10.60
CA GLU A 307 17.14 -2.25 -11.01
C GLU A 307 17.52 -2.07 -12.48
N ARG A 308 18.67 -2.61 -12.89
CA ARG A 308 19.14 -2.64 -14.28
C ARG A 308 19.65 -4.02 -14.64
N ASP A 309 19.59 -4.34 -15.92
CA ASP A 309 20.13 -5.60 -16.40
C ASP A 309 21.64 -5.69 -16.13
N ASN A 310 22.09 -6.81 -15.55
CA ASN A 310 23.49 -7.00 -15.16
C ASN A 310 23.91 -8.45 -15.38
N ALA A 311 24.81 -8.67 -16.35
CA ALA A 311 25.27 -10.01 -16.73
C ALA A 311 26.02 -10.73 -15.59
N SER A 312 26.82 -10.01 -14.80
CA SER A 312 27.55 -10.59 -13.67
C SER A 312 26.61 -11.05 -12.56
N THR A 313 25.59 -10.24 -12.25
CA THR A 313 24.55 -10.62 -11.29
C THR A 313 23.77 -11.84 -11.78
N ARG A 314 23.37 -11.88 -13.05
CA ARG A 314 22.66 -13.04 -13.63
C ARG A 314 23.46 -14.33 -13.57
N GLN A 315 24.78 -14.26 -13.73
CA GLN A 315 25.67 -15.43 -13.59
C GLN A 315 25.80 -15.90 -12.14
N GLN A 316 25.72 -14.97 -11.18
CA GLN A 316 25.83 -15.27 -9.74
C GLN A 316 24.52 -15.77 -9.13
N VAL A 317 23.37 -15.38 -9.68
CA VAL A 317 22.06 -15.88 -9.23
C VAL A 317 21.87 -17.32 -9.73
N PRO A 318 21.77 -18.33 -8.83
CA PRO A 318 21.55 -19.70 -9.24
C PRO A 318 20.20 -19.87 -9.92
N ALA A 319 20.08 -20.85 -10.85
CA ALA A 319 18.79 -21.17 -11.48
C ALA A 319 17.77 -21.79 -10.50
N ALA A 320 18.24 -22.34 -9.37
CA ALA A 320 17.42 -22.87 -8.30
C ALA A 320 18.09 -22.70 -6.93
N LEU A 321 17.30 -22.51 -5.88
CA LEU A 321 17.73 -22.40 -4.49
C LEU A 321 17.02 -23.47 -3.66
N ASP A 322 17.78 -24.41 -3.10
CA ASP A 322 17.24 -25.56 -2.34
C ASP A 322 16.14 -26.32 -3.12
N GLY A 323 16.30 -26.44 -4.44
CA GLY A 323 15.33 -27.09 -5.34
C GLY A 323 14.19 -26.20 -5.82
N VAL A 324 14.07 -24.96 -5.33
CA VAL A 324 13.07 -23.98 -5.77
C VAL A 324 13.59 -23.19 -6.97
N PRO A 325 12.86 -23.13 -8.09
CA PRO A 325 13.24 -22.31 -9.25
C PRO A 325 13.45 -20.83 -8.88
N VAL A 326 14.46 -20.21 -9.49
CA VAL A 326 14.72 -18.77 -9.37
C VAL A 326 14.36 -18.07 -10.67
N ARG A 327 13.60 -16.98 -10.57
CA ARG A 327 13.26 -16.13 -11.72
C ARG A 327 13.83 -14.75 -11.55
N VAL A 328 14.56 -14.30 -12.56
CA VAL A 328 15.26 -13.03 -12.56
C VAL A 328 14.54 -12.04 -13.45
N GLN A 329 14.09 -10.92 -12.88
CA GLN A 329 13.29 -9.89 -13.55
C GLN A 329 13.99 -8.53 -13.49
N VAL A 330 14.04 -7.80 -14.60
CA VAL A 330 14.52 -6.41 -14.62
C VAL A 330 13.33 -5.49 -14.50
N THR A 331 13.24 -4.77 -13.39
CA THR A 331 12.05 -4.00 -13.01
C THR A 331 12.30 -2.50 -12.89
N GLY A 332 13.56 -2.06 -12.81
CA GLY A 332 13.85 -0.70 -12.37
C GLY A 332 13.80 -0.56 -10.85
N ALA A 333 14.11 0.64 -10.38
CA ALA A 333 14.09 0.96 -8.95
C ALA A 333 12.65 1.00 -8.41
N PHE A 334 12.47 0.51 -7.19
CA PHE A 334 11.23 0.74 -6.44
C PHE A 334 11.33 2.08 -5.70
N GLU A 335 10.27 2.88 -5.82
CA GLU A 335 10.22 4.22 -5.24
C GLU A 335 8.94 4.38 -4.42
N ALA A 336 9.00 5.18 -3.36
CA ALA A 336 7.81 5.75 -2.74
C ALA A 336 7.21 6.78 -3.70
N ARG A 337 5.89 6.72 -3.91
CA ARG A 337 5.22 7.21 -5.12
C ARG A 337 4.13 8.24 -4.84
#